data_AF-A0A430BEV6-F1
#
_entry.id   AF-A0A430BEV6-F1
#
_cell.length_a   1.000
_cell.length_b   1.000
_cell.length_c   1.000
_cell.angle_alpha   90.00
_cell.angle_beta   90.00
_cell.angle_gamma   90.00
#
_symmetry.space_group_name_H-M   'P 1'
#
loop_
_entity.id
_entity.type
_entity.pdbx_description
1 polymer ?
#
loop_
_entity_poly.entity_id
_entity_poly.type
_entity_poly.pdbx_seq_one_letter_code
_entity_poly.pdbx_strand_id
1 'polypeptide(L)' 'MCTLPGEIIAHVVAHCPGRTDEALQPRFGMSYNTWRKIAAGKPIRTTVAARLIERVKAEAQPQA' A
#
# COMPACT_ATOMS: atom_id res chain seq x y z
N MET A 1 0.74 15.19 -3.51
CA MET A 1 1.20 14.17 -2.55
C MET A 1 0.14 14.06 -1.48
N CYS A 2 -0.25 12.87 -1.04
CA CYS A 2 -1.24 12.66 0.02
C CYS A 2 -0.80 11.59 1.01
N THR A 3 -1.33 11.66 2.22
CA THR A 3 -1.16 10.63 3.26
C THR A 3 -2.29 9.61 3.13
N LEU A 4 -1.97 8.33 3.35
CA LEU A 4 -2.96 7.25 3.30
C LEU A 4 -3.79 7.20 4.60
N PRO A 5 -5.05 6.75 4.53
CA PRO A 5 -5.84 6.43 5.72
C PRO A 5 -5.15 5.35 6.58
N GLY A 6 -5.33 5.43 7.89
CA GLY A 6 -4.64 4.54 8.85
C GLY A 6 -4.95 3.06 8.63
N GLU A 7 -6.17 2.72 8.24
CA GLU A 7 -6.59 1.35 7.94
C GLU A 7 -5.85 0.76 6.73
N ILE A 8 -5.57 1.59 5.72
CA ILE A 8 -4.82 1.18 4.53
C ILE A 8 -3.35 0.96 4.89
N ILE A 9 -2.78 1.85 5.70
CA ILE A 9 -1.40 1.71 6.20
C ILE A 9 -1.28 0.41 7.00
N ALA A 10 -2.20 0.15 7.94
CA ALA A 10 -2.20 -1.06 8.75
C ALA A 10 -2.30 -2.32 7.89
N HIS A 11 -3.20 -2.34 6.90
CA HIS A 11 -3.34 -3.47 5.98
C HIS A 11 -2.06 -3.74 5.20
N VAL A 12 -1.46 -2.70 4.61
CA VAL A 12 -0.23 -2.80 3.80
C VAL A 12 0.97 -3.27 4.64
N VAL A 13 1.06 -2.84 5.89
CA VAL A 13 2.12 -3.27 6.81
C VAL A 13 1.91 -4.73 7.26
N ALA A 14 0.68 -5.11 7.60
CA ALA A 14 0.34 -6.46 8.06
C ALA A 14 0.48 -7.53 6.97
N HIS A 15 0.14 -7.20 5.71
CA HIS A 15 0.18 -8.12 4.57
C HIS A 15 1.43 -7.96 3.70
N CYS A 16 2.50 -7.40 4.26
CA CYS A 16 3.76 -7.20 3.55
C CYS A 16 4.47 -8.56 3.36
N PRO A 17 4.57 -9.09 2.13
CA PRO A 17 5.19 -10.41 1.89
C PRO A 17 6.71 -10.38 2.05
N GLY A 18 7.31 -9.20 2.00
CA GLY A 18 8.75 -8.96 2.11
C GLY A 18 9.07 -7.49 1.87
N ARG A 19 10.17 -7.00 2.45
CA ARG A 19 10.60 -5.59 2.37
C ARG A 19 11.56 -5.35 1.20
N THR A 20 11.28 -5.94 0.04
CA THR A 20 12.03 -5.78 -1.20
C THR A 20 11.10 -5.39 -2.34
N ASP A 21 11.64 -4.77 -3.38
CA ASP A 21 10.87 -4.38 -4.56
C ASP A 21 10.25 -5.62 -5.25
N GLU A 22 10.96 -6.75 -5.28
CA GLU A 22 10.47 -7.98 -5.91
C GLU A 22 9.26 -8.58 -5.19
N ALA A 23 9.17 -8.41 -3.86
CA ALA A 23 8.03 -8.88 -3.07
C ALA A 23 6.86 -7.88 -3.13
N LEU A 24 7.16 -6.57 -3.17
CA LEU A 24 6.15 -5.51 -3.09
C LEU A 24 5.50 -5.18 -4.43
N GLN A 25 6.24 -5.23 -5.54
CA GLN A 25 5.69 -4.92 -6.86
C GLN A 25 4.55 -5.87 -7.27
N PRO A 26 4.69 -7.20 -7.20
CA PRO A 26 3.61 -8.11 -7.60
C PRO A 26 2.36 -7.94 -6.73
N ARG A 27 2.55 -7.75 -5.42
CA ARG A 27 1.44 -7.67 -4.46
C ARG A 27 0.74 -6.31 -4.48
N PHE A 28 1.50 -5.23 -4.36
CA PHE A 28 0.98 -3.88 -4.13
C PHE A 28 1.24 -2.91 -5.29
N GLY A 29 2.03 -3.30 -6.29
CA GLY A 29 2.32 -2.45 -7.45
C GLY A 29 3.18 -1.24 -7.08
N MET A 30 3.99 -1.36 -6.02
CA MET A 30 4.83 -0.27 -5.51
C MET A 30 6.23 -0.76 -5.15
N SER A 31 7.19 0.15 -5.13
CA SER A 31 8.55 -0.12 -4.65
C SER A 31 8.64 -0.03 -3.12
N TYR A 32 9.71 -0.60 -2.58
CA TYR A 32 10.12 -0.52 -1.20
C TYR A 32 10.25 0.91 -0.70
N ASN A 33 10.72 1.84 -1.53
CA ASN A 33 10.78 3.26 -1.13
C ASN A 33 9.39 3.83 -0.83
N THR A 34 8.40 3.48 -1.65
CA THR A 34 7.01 3.88 -1.40
C THR A 34 6.47 3.21 -0.14
N TRP A 35 6.70 1.91 0.03
CA TRP A 35 6.30 1.19 1.23
C TRP A 35 6.92 1.79 2.50
N ARG A 36 8.22 2.12 2.48
CA ARG A 36 8.92 2.76 3.60
C ARG A 36 8.30 4.11 3.96
N LYS A 37 7.89 4.90 2.96
CA LYS A 37 7.18 6.18 3.21
C LYS A 37 5.84 5.95 3.88
N ILE A 38 5.07 4.98 3.39
CA ILE A 38 3.77 4.59 3.96
C ILE A 38 3.93 4.16 5.42
N ALA A 39 4.87 3.25 5.70
CA ALA A 39 5.15 2.76 7.04
C ALA A 39 5.61 3.87 8.01
N ALA A 40 6.26 4.91 7.49
CA ALA A 40 6.66 6.09 8.26
C ALA A 40 5.57 7.19 8.32
N GLY A 41 4.36 6.94 7.81
CA GLY A 41 3.27 7.94 7.77
C GLY A 41 3.54 9.12 6.83
N LYS A 42 4.52 9.01 5.92
CA LYS A 42 4.91 10.08 5.01
C LYS A 42 4.00 10.11 3.78
N PRO A 43 3.75 11.30 3.22
CA PRO A 43 2.92 11.44 2.03
C PRO A 43 3.60 10.83 0.79
N ILE A 44 2.78 10.21 -0.05
CA ILE A 44 3.18 9.58 -1.32
C ILE A 44 2.46 10.26 -2.51
N ARG A 45 2.82 9.87 -3.74
CA ARG A 45 2.17 10.43 -4.94
C ARG A 45 0.70 10.05 -4.95
N THR A 46 -0.16 11.03 -5.25
CA THR A 46 -1.63 10.88 -5.20
C THR A 46 -2.12 9.73 -6.09
N THR A 47 -1.53 9.56 -7.27
CA THR A 47 -1.86 8.47 -8.21
C THR A 47 -1.50 7.09 -7.67
N VAL A 48 -0.40 6.97 -6.94
CA VAL A 48 0.02 5.72 -6.29
C VAL A 48 -0.89 5.40 -5.12
N ALA A 49 -1.23 6.41 -4.32
CA ALA A 49 -2.17 6.26 -3.22
C ALA A 49 -3.55 5.79 -3.69
N ALA A 50 -4.10 6.41 -4.74
CA ALA A 50 -5.41 6.03 -5.28
C ALA A 50 -5.47 4.55 -5.70
N ARG A 51 -4.49 4.10 -6.50
CA ARG A 51 -4.41 2.70 -6.96
C ARG A 51 -4.23 1.71 -5.81
N LEU A 52 -3.44 2.07 -4.80
CA LEU A 52 -3.23 1.23 -3.62
C LEU A 52 -4.50 1.10 -2.78
N ILE A 53 -5.22 2.21 -2.58
CA ILE A 53 -6.49 2.23 -1.85
C ILE A 53 -7.53 1.37 -2.57
N GLU A 54 -7.68 1.52 -3.89
CA GLU A 54 -8.60 0.71 -4.70
C GLU A 54 -8.30 -0.79 -4.56
N ARG A 55 -7.03 -1.17 -4.68
CA ARG A 55 -6.60 -2.57 -4.53
C ARG A 55 -6.90 -3.13 -3.14
N VAL A 56 -6.48 -2.43 -2.09
CA VAL A 56 -6.69 -2.88 -0.70
C VAL A 56 -8.18 -2.97 -0.39
N LYS A 57 -8.99 -2.02 -0.87
CA LYS A 57 -10.45 -2.06 -0.69
C LYS A 57 -11.11 -3.23 -1.43
N ALA A 58 -10.66 -3.52 -2.65
CA ALA A 58 -11.16 -4.66 -3.42
C ALA A 58 -10.83 -6.01 -2.75
N GLU A 59 -9.71 -6.09 -2.02
CA GLU A 59 -9.35 -7.28 -1.24
C GLU A 59 -10.08 -7.37 0.10
N ALA A 60 -10.34 -6.22 0.74
CA ALA A 60 -11.06 -6.15 2.01
C ALA A 60 -12.58 -6.38 1.87
N GLN A 61 -13.13 -6.20 0.67
CA GLN A 61 -14.47 -6.69 0.34
C GLN A 61 -14.35 -8.10 -0.22
N PRO A 62 -14.61 -9.17 0.56
CA PRO A 62 -14.73 -10.49 -0.02
C PRO A 62 -15.92 -10.43 -0.97
N GLN A 63 -15.68 -10.71 -2.26
CA GLN A 63 -16.77 -10.97 -3.18
C GLN A 63 -17.64 -12.08 -2.58
N ALA A 64 -18.92 -11.79 -2.43
CA ALA A 64 -19.97 -12.74 -2.05
C ALA A 64 -20.04 -13.93 -3.01
#